data_AF-A0A7C3Q3U6-F1
#
_entry.id   AF-A0A7C3Q3U6-F1
#
_cell.length_a   1.000
_cell.length_b   1.000
_cell.length_c   1.000
_cell.angle_alpha   90.00
_cell.angle_beta   90.00
_cell.angle_gamma   90.00
#
_symmetry.space_group_name_H-M   'P 1'
#
loop_
_entity.id
_entity.type
_entity.pdbx_description
1 polymer ?
#
loop_
_entity_poly.entity_id
_entity_poly.type
_entity_poly.pdbx_seq_one_letter_code
_entity_poly.pdbx_strand_id
1 'polypeptide(L)'
;MSSKITIREYLNDKLERISYLNKDEIVNVYNLDRLIMDRKITLLNNLPGIKGYISETLFKINGLSDSSKNIFLGDLTSGLIQGTLERMISYINLSGLGYRTLIQLKSGEIVTMVSINSINTAMEKCKKDARINVYYTIKDNEVKILREEIECIDSDTQ
;
A
#
# COMPACT_ATOMS: atom_id res chain seq x y z
N MET A 1 22.60 -19.93 -3.56
CA MET A 1 22.11 -19.03 -2.48
C MET A 1 20.91 -18.29 -3.02
N SER A 2 19.81 -18.21 -2.26
CA SER A 2 18.65 -17.40 -2.65
C SER A 2 19.03 -15.93 -2.51
N SER A 3 18.76 -15.14 -3.55
CA SER A 3 19.03 -13.70 -3.57
C SER A 3 17.99 -12.96 -2.74
N LYS A 4 18.40 -11.89 -2.06
CA LYS A 4 17.55 -11.09 -1.18
C LYS A 4 17.44 -9.63 -1.62
N ILE A 5 16.29 -9.02 -1.32
CA ILE A 5 16.10 -7.56 -1.33
C ILE A 5 15.93 -7.10 0.10
N THR A 6 16.78 -6.19 0.54
CA THR A 6 16.62 -5.47 1.82
C THR A 6 16.04 -4.11 1.54
N ILE A 7 14.86 -3.82 2.09
CA ILE A 7 14.23 -2.51 2.02
C ILE A 7 14.51 -1.78 3.32
N ARG A 8 15.04 -0.56 3.25
CA ARG A 8 15.26 0.32 4.40
C ARG A 8 14.48 1.60 4.20
N GLU A 9 13.59 1.92 5.12
CA GLU A 9 12.75 3.10 5.06
C GLU A 9 13.23 4.12 6.11
N TYR A 10 13.58 5.32 5.65
CA TYR A 10 14.17 6.39 6.44
C TYR A 10 13.21 7.59 6.54
N LEU A 11 12.74 7.92 7.74
CA LEU A 11 12.00 9.14 8.03
C LEU A 11 12.97 10.24 8.46
N ASN A 12 13.04 11.34 7.70
CA ASN A 12 13.95 12.45 8.01
C ASN A 12 15.39 11.98 8.27
N ASP A 13 15.89 11.13 7.37
CA ASP A 13 17.22 10.47 7.41
C ASP A 13 17.46 9.51 8.60
N LYS A 14 16.45 9.21 9.42
CA LYS A 14 16.50 8.20 10.48
C LYS A 14 15.87 6.90 10.02
N LEU A 15 16.56 5.78 10.24
CA LEU A 15 16.08 4.46 9.85
C LEU A 15 14.90 4.04 10.74
N GLU A 16 13.72 3.90 10.15
CA GLU A 16 12.49 3.54 10.86
C GLU A 16 12.14 2.06 10.70
N ARG A 17 12.36 1.51 9.50
CA ARG A 17 11.94 0.15 9.18
C ARG A 17 12.91 -0.55 8.25
N ILE A 18 13.10 -1.84 8.51
CA ILE A 18 13.80 -2.75 7.60
C ILE A 18 12.87 -3.91 7.25
N SER A 19 12.73 -4.21 5.97
CA SER A 19 12.03 -5.41 5.48
C SER A 19 12.98 -6.26 4.66
N TYR A 20 12.91 -7.58 4.85
CA TYR A 20 13.73 -8.55 4.13
C TYR A 20 12.85 -9.37 3.21
N LEU A 21 13.23 -9.46 1.95
CA LEU A 21 12.50 -10.19 0.93
C LEU A 21 13.46 -11.21 0.30
N ASN A 22 13.08 -12.48 0.28
CA ASN A 22 13.74 -13.45 -0.59
C ASN A 22 13.14 -13.31 -1.99
N LYS A 23 13.97 -13.11 -3.02
CA LYS A 23 13.47 -12.89 -4.40
C LYS A 23 12.61 -14.05 -4.89
N ASP A 24 12.98 -15.27 -4.52
CA ASP A 24 12.26 -16.51 -4.90
C ASP A 24 10.93 -16.72 -4.16
N GLU A 25 10.65 -15.90 -3.15
CA GLU A 25 9.40 -15.91 -2.40
C GLU A 25 8.39 -14.87 -2.89
N ILE A 26 8.82 -13.89 -3.69
CA ILE A 26 7.94 -12.88 -4.24
C ILE A 26 7.05 -13.52 -5.30
N VAL A 27 5.74 -13.52 -5.05
CA VAL A 27 4.71 -14.04 -5.94
C VAL A 27 4.19 -12.93 -6.85
N ASN A 28 3.91 -11.75 -6.28
CA ASN A 28 3.40 -10.59 -7.01
C ASN A 28 3.85 -9.28 -6.37
N VAL A 29 3.91 -8.22 -7.18
CA VAL A 29 4.16 -6.85 -6.73
C VAL A 29 3.05 -5.96 -7.27
N TYR A 30 2.34 -5.30 -6.37
CA TYR A 30 1.16 -4.51 -6.69
C TYR A 30 1.41 -3.02 -6.45
N ASN A 31 1.13 -2.20 -7.46
CA ASN A 31 1.15 -0.75 -7.34
C ASN A 31 -0.16 -0.27 -6.68
N LEU A 32 -0.08 0.21 -5.44
CA LEU A 32 -1.23 0.68 -4.68
C LEU A 32 -1.81 1.98 -5.27
N ASP A 33 -0.95 2.88 -5.77
CA ASP A 33 -1.36 4.12 -6.43
C ASP A 33 -2.28 3.81 -7.63
N ARG A 34 -1.92 2.77 -8.42
CA ARG A 34 -2.67 2.37 -9.62
C ARG A 34 -3.85 1.44 -9.33
N LEU A 35 -3.73 0.54 -8.36
CA LEU A 35 -4.84 -0.34 -7.94
C LEU A 35 -6.06 0.46 -7.48
N ILE A 36 -5.82 1.60 -6.82
CA ILE A 36 -6.87 2.53 -6.48
C ILE A 36 -7.50 3.09 -7.76
N MET A 37 -6.74 3.58 -8.73
CA MET A 37 -7.31 4.16 -9.97
C MET A 37 -8.10 3.15 -10.82
N ASP A 38 -7.54 1.98 -11.10
CA ASP A 38 -8.15 0.99 -11.99
C ASP A 38 -9.42 0.35 -11.36
N ARG A 39 -9.45 0.19 -10.03
CA ARG A 39 -10.64 -0.30 -9.32
C ARG A 39 -11.60 0.81 -8.91
N LYS A 40 -11.14 2.06 -8.76
CA LYS A 40 -11.98 3.24 -8.54
C LYS A 40 -12.92 3.43 -9.74
N ILE A 41 -12.47 3.26 -10.98
CA ILE A 41 -13.37 3.37 -12.15
C ILE A 41 -14.48 2.30 -12.10
N THR A 42 -14.15 1.06 -11.73
CA THR A 42 -15.13 -0.04 -11.67
C THR A 42 -16.06 0.02 -10.45
N LEU A 43 -15.60 0.55 -9.30
CA LEU A 43 -16.43 0.76 -8.12
C LEU A 43 -17.21 2.07 -8.13
N LEU A 44 -16.65 3.15 -8.69
CA LEU A 44 -17.37 4.42 -8.91
C LEU A 44 -18.60 4.21 -9.81
N ASN A 45 -18.57 3.18 -10.66
CA ASN A 45 -19.69 2.81 -11.52
C ASN A 45 -20.71 1.87 -10.85
N ASN A 46 -20.40 1.27 -9.68
CA ASN A 46 -21.24 0.29 -8.96
C ASN A 46 -21.53 0.73 -7.51
N LEU A 47 -21.80 2.03 -7.35
CA LEU A 47 -21.50 2.84 -6.17
C LEU A 47 -22.67 3.22 -5.22
N PRO A 48 -23.68 2.38 -4.89
CA PRO A 48 -24.62 2.76 -3.83
C PRO A 48 -23.99 2.80 -2.42
N GLY A 49 -22.80 2.22 -2.22
CA GLY A 49 -22.25 1.87 -0.88
C GLY A 49 -21.18 2.78 -0.27
N ILE A 50 -20.34 3.46 -1.07
CA ILE A 50 -19.45 4.50 -0.50
C ILE A 50 -20.30 5.70 -0.04
N LYS A 51 -21.54 5.86 -0.55
CA LYS A 51 -22.55 6.76 0.03
C LYS A 51 -22.78 6.49 1.52
N GLY A 52 -22.79 5.24 1.97
CA GLY A 52 -23.02 4.89 3.39
C GLY A 52 -21.83 5.22 4.29
N TYR A 53 -20.60 5.05 3.79
CA TYR A 53 -19.38 5.35 4.54
C TYR A 53 -19.03 6.86 4.51
N ILE A 54 -19.30 7.54 3.38
CA ILE A 54 -19.33 9.01 3.28
C ILE A 54 -20.43 9.57 4.18
N SER A 55 -21.60 8.93 4.21
CA SER A 55 -22.69 9.30 5.12
C SER A 55 -22.19 9.19 6.56
N GLU A 56 -21.68 8.05 7.02
CA GLU A 56 -21.24 7.92 8.41
C GLU A 56 -20.12 8.91 8.79
N THR A 57 -19.23 9.26 7.85
CA THR A 57 -18.21 10.30 8.04
C THR A 57 -18.81 11.72 8.04
N LEU A 58 -19.77 12.05 7.15
CA LEU A 58 -20.53 13.31 7.12
C LEU A 58 -21.42 13.50 8.36
N PHE A 59 -22.00 12.41 8.87
CA PHE A 59 -22.83 12.41 10.08
C PHE A 59 -21.96 12.67 11.32
N LYS A 60 -20.73 12.13 11.34
CA LYS A 60 -19.76 12.34 12.43
C LYS A 60 -19.10 13.73 12.41
N ILE A 61 -18.92 14.34 11.23
CA ILE A 61 -18.39 15.71 11.07
C ILE A 61 -19.45 16.79 11.33
N ASN A 62 -20.73 16.54 10.98
CA ASN A 62 -21.81 17.52 11.11
C ASN A 62 -22.68 17.35 12.37
N GLY A 63 -22.36 16.39 13.25
CA GLY A 63 -23.07 16.19 14.52
C GLY A 63 -24.54 15.76 14.38
N LEU A 64 -24.89 14.99 13.35
CA LEU A 64 -26.26 14.56 13.05
C LEU A 64 -26.59 13.21 13.72
N SER A 65 -27.87 12.97 14.06
CA SER A 65 -28.31 11.87 14.94
C SER A 65 -28.59 10.52 14.25
N ASP A 66 -28.49 9.45 15.05
CA ASP A 66 -28.54 8.03 14.64
C ASP A 66 -29.84 7.57 13.95
N SER A 67 -30.95 8.28 14.13
CA SER A 67 -32.24 7.94 13.52
C SER A 67 -32.27 8.03 11.99
N SER A 68 -31.25 8.67 11.39
CA SER A 68 -31.10 8.85 9.94
C SER A 68 -30.42 7.66 9.23
N LYS A 69 -29.90 6.67 9.98
CA LYS A 69 -29.04 5.59 9.45
C LYS A 69 -29.78 4.42 8.80
N ASN A 70 -31.01 4.13 9.21
CA ASN A 70 -31.68 2.86 8.89
C ASN A 70 -32.41 2.82 7.54
N ILE A 71 -32.53 3.93 6.81
CA ILE A 71 -33.20 3.98 5.50
C ILE A 71 -32.25 3.54 4.36
N PHE A 72 -30.94 3.43 4.61
CA PHE A 72 -29.91 3.26 3.58
C PHE A 72 -29.25 1.85 3.51
N LEU A 73 -29.46 0.97 4.49
CA LEU A 73 -28.60 -0.22 4.75
C LEU A 73 -29.08 -1.57 4.16
N GLY A 74 -30.32 -1.68 3.68
CA GLY A 74 -30.92 -2.97 3.29
C GLY A 74 -30.36 -3.65 2.02
N ASP A 75 -29.82 -2.90 1.06
CA ASP A 75 -29.46 -3.40 -0.28
C ASP A 75 -27.95 -3.68 -0.49
N LEU A 76 -27.13 -3.61 0.57
CA LEU A 76 -25.66 -3.76 0.53
C LEU A 76 -25.15 -5.22 0.62
N THR A 77 -26.07 -6.18 0.71
CA THR A 77 -25.82 -7.61 0.88
C THR A 77 -25.31 -8.29 -0.40
N SER A 78 -24.00 -8.40 -0.56
CA SER A 78 -23.38 -9.67 -0.96
C SER A 78 -21.95 -9.69 -0.39
N GLY A 79 -21.63 -10.63 0.49
CA GLY A 79 -20.40 -10.60 1.31
C GLY A 79 -19.08 -10.52 0.53
N LEU A 80 -19.07 -10.86 -0.76
CA LEU A 80 -17.95 -10.65 -1.67
C LEU A 80 -17.66 -9.18 -1.95
N ILE A 81 -18.72 -8.35 -2.04
CA ILE A 81 -18.60 -6.90 -2.20
C ILE A 81 -18.06 -6.27 -0.93
N GLN A 82 -18.49 -6.75 0.25
CA GLN A 82 -18.00 -6.24 1.53
C GLN A 82 -16.49 -6.51 1.71
N GLY A 83 -16.04 -7.76 1.51
CA GLY A 83 -14.60 -8.08 1.63
C GLY A 83 -13.74 -7.38 0.59
N THR A 84 -14.27 -7.11 -0.60
CA THR A 84 -13.59 -6.32 -1.64
C THR A 84 -13.52 -4.84 -1.25
N LEU A 85 -14.59 -4.29 -0.69
CA LEU A 85 -14.68 -2.90 -0.26
C LEU A 85 -13.75 -2.63 0.93
N GLU A 86 -13.72 -3.51 1.93
CA GLU A 86 -12.83 -3.40 3.10
C GLU A 86 -11.35 -3.43 2.70
N ARG A 87 -10.97 -4.31 1.78
CA ARG A 87 -9.60 -4.34 1.22
C ARG A 87 -9.27 -3.06 0.47
N MET A 88 -10.22 -2.49 -0.26
CA MET A 88 -10.01 -1.25 -0.98
C MET A 88 -9.92 -0.02 -0.09
N ILE A 89 -10.76 0.06 0.95
CA ILE A 89 -10.63 1.09 2.00
C ILE A 89 -9.26 0.96 2.67
N SER A 90 -8.83 -0.27 2.96
CA SER A 90 -7.50 -0.53 3.52
C SER A 90 -6.39 -0.04 2.59
N TYR A 91 -6.48 -0.29 1.27
CA TYR A 91 -5.50 0.21 0.30
C TYR A 91 -5.53 1.74 0.15
N ILE A 92 -6.71 2.37 0.19
CA ILE A 92 -6.84 3.83 0.19
C ILE A 92 -6.16 4.41 1.43
N ASN A 93 -6.40 3.84 2.61
CA ASN A 93 -5.77 4.27 3.85
C ASN A 93 -4.26 4.09 3.79
N LEU A 94 -3.76 2.96 3.30
CA LEU A 94 -2.33 2.70 3.14
C LEU A 94 -1.68 3.70 2.19
N SER A 95 -2.31 4.00 1.05
CA SER A 95 -1.84 5.04 0.13
C SER A 95 -1.84 6.43 0.76
N GLY A 96 -2.88 6.78 1.53
CA GLY A 96 -2.92 8.02 2.31
C GLY A 96 -1.82 8.10 3.39
N LEU A 97 -1.42 6.96 3.93
CA LEU A 97 -0.28 6.82 4.85
C LEU A 97 1.08 6.75 4.13
N GLY A 98 1.12 6.97 2.82
CA GLY A 98 2.35 7.01 2.01
C GLY A 98 2.88 5.66 1.53
N TYR A 99 2.18 4.56 1.80
CA TYR A 99 2.56 3.25 1.28
C TYR A 99 2.16 3.10 -0.19
N ARG A 100 3.10 2.59 -1.01
CA ARG A 100 2.97 2.62 -2.46
C ARG A 100 2.93 1.24 -3.10
N THR A 101 3.52 0.26 -2.43
CA THR A 101 3.65 -1.08 -2.96
C THR A 101 3.22 -2.12 -1.94
N LEU A 102 2.40 -3.07 -2.40
CA LEU A 102 2.09 -4.31 -1.70
C LEU A 102 2.85 -5.45 -2.40
N ILE A 103 3.68 -6.15 -1.64
CA ILE A 103 4.47 -7.28 -2.10
C ILE A 103 3.85 -8.54 -1.51
N GLN A 104 3.39 -9.43 -2.38
CA GLN A 104 2.85 -10.72 -1.97
C GLN A 104 3.98 -11.75 -1.95
N LEU A 105 4.29 -12.29 -0.77
CA LEU A 105 5.19 -13.41 -0.59
C LEU A 105 4.41 -14.72 -0.44
N LYS A 106 5.10 -15.85 -0.63
CA LYS A 106 4.55 -17.19 -0.30
C LYS A 106 4.13 -17.29 1.18
N SER A 107 4.83 -16.59 2.07
CA SER A 107 4.61 -16.58 3.52
C SER A 107 3.57 -15.56 4.01
N GLY A 108 3.21 -14.59 3.16
CA GLY A 108 2.30 -13.51 3.54
C GLY A 108 2.55 -12.22 2.75
N GLU A 109 1.86 -11.16 3.12
CA GLU A 109 1.91 -9.87 2.45
C GLU A 109 2.79 -8.86 3.21
N ILE A 110 3.54 -8.04 2.47
CA ILE A 110 4.33 -6.92 3.00
C ILE A 110 3.95 -5.65 2.28
N VAL A 111 3.63 -4.60 3.04
CA VAL A 111 3.38 -3.25 2.52
C VAL A 111 4.60 -2.37 2.77
N THR A 112 5.01 -1.59 1.77
CA THR A 112 6.21 -0.74 1.80
C THR A 112 6.01 0.59 1.06
N MET A 113 6.77 1.61 1.46
CA MET A 113 6.82 2.91 0.79
C MET A 113 7.63 2.89 -0.52
N VAL A 114 8.41 1.83 -0.76
CA VAL A 114 9.17 1.63 -1.99
C VAL A 114 8.24 1.65 -3.21
N SER A 115 8.67 2.28 -4.30
CA SER A 115 7.99 2.23 -5.58
C SER A 115 8.15 0.87 -6.29
N ILE A 116 7.11 0.45 -7.01
CA ILE A 116 7.17 -0.77 -7.84
C ILE A 116 8.34 -0.77 -8.82
N ASN A 117 8.72 0.40 -9.34
CA ASN A 117 9.83 0.55 -10.27
C ASN A 117 11.17 0.22 -9.59
N SER A 118 11.36 0.63 -8.34
CA SER A 118 12.57 0.32 -7.59
C SER A 118 12.66 -1.16 -7.25
N ILE A 119 11.54 -1.82 -6.90
CA ILE A 119 11.50 -3.28 -6.74
C ILE A 119 11.89 -3.98 -8.05
N ASN A 120 11.26 -3.63 -9.17
CA ASN A 120 11.55 -4.26 -10.46
C ASN A 120 13.02 -4.04 -10.88
N THR A 121 13.52 -2.82 -10.72
CA THR A 121 14.93 -2.50 -11.01
C THR A 121 15.89 -3.32 -10.16
N ALA A 122 15.61 -3.50 -8.86
CA ALA A 122 16.41 -4.32 -7.97
C ALA A 122 16.36 -5.83 -8.30
N MET A 123 15.20 -6.31 -8.78
CA MET A 123 15.04 -7.69 -9.25
C MET A 123 15.83 -7.94 -10.54
N GLU A 124 15.78 -7.01 -11.49
CA GLU A 124 16.39 -7.14 -12.82
C GLU A 124 17.90 -6.87 -12.82
N LYS A 125 18.35 -5.79 -12.16
CA LYS A 125 19.76 -5.34 -12.24
C LYS A 125 20.68 -6.06 -11.27
N CYS A 126 20.19 -6.39 -10.07
CA CYS A 126 21.04 -7.00 -9.05
C CYS A 126 20.95 -8.53 -9.13
N LYS A 127 21.99 -9.17 -9.67
CA LYS A 127 22.03 -10.63 -9.84
C LYS A 127 22.03 -11.39 -8.52
N LYS A 128 22.73 -10.85 -7.51
CA LYS A 128 22.75 -11.34 -6.13
C LYS A 128 21.82 -10.48 -5.29
N ASP A 129 22.26 -10.01 -4.13
CA ASP A 129 21.43 -9.26 -3.21
C ASP A 129 21.26 -7.81 -3.68
N ALA A 130 20.17 -7.19 -3.26
CA ALA A 130 19.90 -5.78 -3.47
C ALA A 130 19.51 -5.11 -2.16
N ARG A 131 19.82 -3.82 -2.05
CA ARG A 131 19.30 -2.95 -1.02
C ARG A 131 18.60 -1.78 -1.66
N ILE A 132 17.42 -1.45 -1.14
CA ILE A 132 16.66 -0.27 -1.54
C ILE A 132 16.53 0.61 -0.30
N ASN A 133 17.11 1.81 -0.36
CA ASN A 133 16.93 2.83 0.67
C ASN A 133 15.85 3.81 0.20
N VAL A 134 14.78 3.96 0.97
CA VAL A 134 13.69 4.92 0.71
C VAL A 134 13.78 6.02 1.73
N TYR A 135 13.93 7.25 1.27
CA TYR A 135 13.98 8.43 2.13
C TYR A 135 12.67 9.19 1.98
N TYR A 136 11.99 9.45 3.10
CA TYR A 136 10.72 10.16 3.11
C TYR A 136 10.64 11.14 4.29
N THR A 137 9.74 12.11 4.16
CA THR A 137 9.37 13.05 5.22
C THR A 137 7.86 13.06 5.37
N ILE A 138 7.38 13.44 6.55
CA ILE A 138 5.98 13.77 6.79
C ILE A 138 5.89 15.28 6.99
N LYS A 139 5.14 15.96 6.14
CA LYS A 139 4.90 17.41 6.25
C LYS A 139 3.43 17.69 5.96
N ASP A 140 2.79 18.51 6.79
CA ASP A 140 1.39 18.90 6.61
C ASP A 140 0.43 17.70 6.51
N ASN A 141 0.71 16.64 7.28
CA ASN A 141 0.01 15.33 7.24
C ASN A 141 0.15 14.54 5.94
N GLU A 142 1.08 14.91 5.06
CA GLU A 142 1.37 14.19 3.83
C GLU A 142 2.73 13.49 3.90
N VAL A 143 2.79 12.24 3.44
CA VAL A 143 4.04 11.52 3.23
C VAL A 143 4.63 11.92 1.88
N LYS A 144 5.86 12.44 1.90
CA LYS A 144 6.61 12.80 0.71
C LYS A 144 7.86 11.93 0.59
N ILE A 145 7.90 11.08 -0.44
CA ILE A 145 9.11 10.37 -0.82
C ILE A 145 10.08 11.36 -1.45
N LEU A 146 11.27 11.48 -0.85
CA LEU A 146 12.33 12.39 -1.29
C LEU A 146 13.20 11.74 -2.36
N ARG A 147 13.62 10.49 -2.13
CA ARG A 147 14.42 9.69 -3.06
C ARG A 147 14.38 8.21 -2.71
N GLU A 148 14.70 7.39 -3.71
CA GLU A 148 14.93 5.95 -3.57
C GLU A 148 16.29 5.62 -4.18
N GLU A 149 17.10 4.87 -3.45
CA GLU A 149 18.45 4.48 -3.87
C GLU A 149 18.52 2.95 -3.92
N ILE A 150 19.07 2.42 -5.02
CA ILE A 150 19.19 0.98 -5.25
C ILE A 150 20.67 0.62 -5.30
N GLU A 151 21.09 -0.26 -4.41
CA GLU A 151 22.45 -0.79 -4.33
C GLU A 151 22.42 -2.28 -4.63
N CYS A 152 23.20 -2.73 -5.60
CA CYS A 152 23.46 -4.16 -5.77
C CYS A 152 24.56 -4.58 -4.81
N ILE A 153 24.26 -5.54 -3.94
CA ILE A 153 25.21 -6.06 -2.97
C ILE A 153 25.83 -7.31 -3.57
N ASP A 154 27.06 -7.15 -4.05
CA ASP A 154 27.91 -8.29 -4.33
C ASP A 154 28.35 -8.87 -2.99
N SER A 155 27.97 -10.13 -2.75
CA SER A 155 28.22 -10.87 -1.51
C SER A 155 29.72 -11.15 -1.22
N ASP A 156 30.64 -10.38 -1.80
CA ASP A 156 32.08 -10.59 -1.71
C ASP A 156 32.76 -9.61 -0.74
N THR A 157 32.00 -8.70 -0.12
CA THR A 157 32.43 -7.97 1.08
C THR A 157 31.66 -8.50 2.29
N GLN A 158 32.27 -9.46 2.96
CA GLN A 158 31.99 -9.82 4.36
C GLN A 158 32.30 -8.64 5.29
#